data_AF-A0A1Q6EEW4-F1
#
_entry.id   AF-A0A1Q6EEW4-F1
#
_cell.length_a   1.000
_cell.length_b   1.000
_cell.length_c   1.000
_cell.angle_alpha   90.00
_cell.angle_beta   90.00
_cell.angle_gamma   90.00
#
_symmetry.space_group_name_H-M   'P 1'
#
loop_
_entity.id
_entity.type
_entity.pdbx_description
1 polymer ?
#
loop_
_entity_poly.entity_id
_entity_poly.type
_entity_poly.pdbx_seq_one_letter_code
_entity_poly.pdbx_strand_id
1 'polypeptide(L)'
;MAKSKQYIPENYSYGMNHEYVDLGLSVKWATCNLGAYLPEEPGDYFAFGETDPGQHFDSELYTPPCMEIAGSVRDMARTNWGEPWRLPSKEEFKELIDRCKWTWINKEPCSGYIVTSKVNGNSIFLPAAGYKWWAPFDGCESAEDFTPQLEDFGSAGNYWSSAANGCHACALIFEVAEVCLSETGGDSGFSVRPVKDSV
;
A
#
# COMPACT_ATOMS: atom_id res chain seq x y z
N MET A 1 37.59 8.61 0.32
CA MET A 1 36.79 8.10 1.46
C MET A 1 35.98 9.25 2.03
N ALA A 2 34.76 9.44 1.55
CA ALA A 2 33.83 10.44 2.08
C ALA A 2 32.82 9.71 2.98
N LYS A 3 32.84 9.99 4.27
CA LYS A 3 31.79 9.56 5.20
C LYS A 3 30.54 10.39 4.90
N SER A 4 29.53 9.80 4.29
CA SER A 4 28.17 10.37 4.28
C SER A 4 27.64 10.29 5.71
N LYS A 5 27.75 11.39 6.46
CA LYS A 5 26.98 11.56 7.69
C LYS A 5 25.56 11.90 7.26
N GLN A 6 24.70 10.90 7.32
CA GLN A 6 23.25 11.05 7.39
C GLN A 6 22.96 12.00 8.57
N TYR A 7 22.38 13.15 8.29
CA TYR A 7 21.89 14.06 9.33
C TYR A 7 20.48 13.60 9.69
N ILE A 8 20.33 12.96 10.84
CA ILE A 8 19.03 12.78 11.49
C ILE A 8 19.15 13.45 12.86
N PRO A 9 18.55 14.64 13.07
CA PRO A 9 18.54 15.26 14.38
C PRO A 9 17.58 14.50 15.29
N GLU A 10 18.11 14.07 16.43
CA GLU A 10 17.36 13.51 17.55
C GLU A 10 16.41 14.59 18.10
N ASN A 11 15.12 14.28 18.18
CA ASN A 11 13.98 15.11 18.63
C ASN A 11 13.16 15.82 17.54
N TYR A 12 12.48 15.04 16.69
CA TYR A 12 11.22 15.45 16.08
C TYR A 12 10.05 14.73 16.76
N SER A 13 9.44 15.36 17.76
CA SER A 13 8.01 15.21 18.02
C SER A 13 7.33 16.51 17.59
N TYR A 14 7.02 16.66 16.30
CA TYR A 14 6.24 17.78 15.77
C TYR A 14 5.53 17.31 14.49
N GLY A 15 4.19 17.34 14.51
CA GLY A 15 3.24 16.73 13.56
C GLY A 15 3.76 16.43 12.15
N MET A 16 3.87 15.13 11.84
CA MET A 16 3.97 14.62 10.47
C MET A 16 2.63 14.87 9.77
N ASN A 17 2.41 16.09 9.29
CA ASN A 17 1.26 16.39 8.44
C ASN A 17 1.50 15.73 7.09
N HIS A 18 1.19 14.43 7.01
CA HIS A 18 1.05 13.74 5.74
C HIS A 18 0.02 14.48 4.89
N GLU A 19 0.35 14.75 3.63
CA GLU A 19 -0.56 15.47 2.74
C GLU A 19 -1.68 14.55 2.24
N TYR A 20 -2.83 15.15 1.94
CA TYR A 20 -3.98 14.43 1.40
C TYR A 20 -4.62 15.20 0.24
N VAL A 21 -5.32 14.47 -0.60
CA VAL A 21 -6.23 14.99 -1.61
C VAL A 21 -7.65 14.59 -1.25
N ASP A 22 -8.54 15.59 -1.19
CA ASP A 22 -9.97 15.36 -1.09
C ASP A 22 -10.54 15.14 -2.49
N LEU A 23 -10.90 13.90 -2.81
CA LEU A 23 -11.50 13.53 -4.10
C LEU A 23 -13.02 13.78 -4.13
N GLY A 24 -13.61 14.37 -3.09
CA GLY A 24 -15.06 14.51 -2.96
C GLY A 24 -15.76 13.17 -2.76
N LEU A 25 -15.03 12.19 -2.23
CA LEU A 25 -15.49 10.84 -1.88
C LEU A 25 -15.72 10.75 -0.36
N SER A 26 -16.00 9.56 0.17
CA SER A 26 -16.20 9.33 1.61
C SER A 26 -14.97 9.69 2.46
N VAL A 27 -13.76 9.46 1.95
CA VAL A 27 -12.49 9.70 2.66
C VAL A 27 -11.53 10.59 1.86
N LYS A 28 -10.56 11.15 2.59
CA LYS A 28 -9.41 11.87 2.03
C LYS A 28 -8.25 10.91 1.86
N TRP A 29 -7.62 10.94 0.68
CA TRP A 29 -6.58 10.00 0.27
C TRP A 29 -5.19 10.62 0.46
N ALA A 30 -4.25 9.88 1.03
CA ALA A 30 -2.86 10.32 1.12
C ALA A 30 -2.25 10.58 -0.27
N THR A 31 -1.39 11.59 -0.37
CA THR A 31 -0.68 11.91 -1.62
C THR A 31 0.39 10.88 -2.00
N CYS A 32 0.93 10.14 -1.02
CA CYS A 32 1.98 9.12 -1.21
C CYS A 32 1.61 7.78 -0.56
N ASN A 33 2.28 6.71 -1.01
CA ASN A 33 2.21 5.42 -0.33
C ASN A 33 2.88 5.50 1.06
N LEU A 34 2.52 4.60 1.96
CA LEU A 34 3.24 4.42 3.21
C LEU A 34 4.71 4.10 2.91
N GLY A 35 5.64 4.80 3.56
CA GLY A 35 7.09 4.66 3.30
C GLY A 35 7.63 5.48 2.11
N ALA A 36 6.76 6.14 1.34
CA ALA A 36 7.14 7.01 0.23
C ALA A 36 7.12 8.50 0.61
N TYR A 37 7.99 9.28 -0.02
CA TYR A 37 7.99 10.75 0.04
C TYR A 37 7.34 11.37 -1.19
N LEU A 38 7.39 10.70 -2.34
CA LEU A 38 6.78 11.16 -3.59
C LEU A 38 5.61 10.26 -4.04
N PRO A 39 4.59 10.80 -4.73
CA PRO A 39 3.45 10.01 -5.19
C PRO A 39 3.82 8.83 -6.09
N GLU A 40 4.90 8.96 -6.86
CA GLU A 40 5.39 7.97 -7.81
C GLU A 40 6.28 6.88 -7.20
N GLU A 41 6.71 7.06 -5.95
CA GLU A 41 7.51 6.05 -5.27
C GLU A 41 6.62 4.89 -4.80
N PRO A 42 7.10 3.64 -4.88
CA PRO A 42 6.32 2.48 -4.46
C PRO A 42 5.99 2.48 -2.97
N GLY A 43 6.83 3.13 -2.16
CA GLY A 43 6.77 3.04 -0.71
C GLY A 43 7.26 1.68 -0.20
N ASP A 44 6.84 1.35 1.01
CA ASP A 44 7.13 0.08 1.65
C ASP A 44 6.07 -0.97 1.30
N TYR A 45 6.46 -2.25 1.45
CA TYR A 45 5.61 -3.40 1.21
C TYR A 45 5.34 -4.11 2.53
N PHE A 46 4.08 -4.47 2.75
CA PHE A 46 3.61 -5.09 3.99
C PHE A 46 2.84 -6.36 3.66
N ALA A 47 3.06 -7.45 4.41
CA ALA A 47 2.07 -8.51 4.49
C ALA A 47 0.87 -8.00 5.28
N PHE A 48 -0.30 -8.60 5.05
CA PHE A 48 -1.53 -8.12 5.64
C PHE A 48 -1.49 -8.18 7.19
N GLY A 49 -1.80 -7.07 7.86
CA GLY A 49 -1.77 -6.99 9.32
C GLY A 49 -0.37 -6.96 9.96
N GLU A 50 0.71 -6.93 9.18
CA GLU A 50 2.06 -6.60 9.68
C GLU A 50 2.23 -5.09 9.75
N THR A 51 2.96 -4.59 10.75
CA THR A 51 3.18 -3.15 10.91
C THR A 51 4.61 -2.73 10.57
N ASP A 52 5.54 -3.67 10.55
CA ASP A 52 6.94 -3.45 10.16
C ASP A 52 7.16 -4.04 8.76
N PRO A 53 7.72 -3.27 7.81
CA PRO A 53 7.86 -3.75 6.44
C PRO A 53 8.94 -4.83 6.33
N GLY A 54 8.66 -5.88 5.57
CA GLY A 54 9.62 -6.93 5.22
C GLY A 54 10.17 -7.76 6.38
N GLN A 55 9.46 -7.82 7.50
CA GLN A 55 9.84 -8.58 8.68
C GLN A 55 9.03 -9.87 8.79
N HIS A 56 9.72 -11.00 8.63
CA HIS A 56 9.36 -12.32 9.17
C HIS A 56 8.22 -13.07 8.52
N PHE A 57 8.55 -13.83 7.46
CA PHE A 57 7.69 -14.90 7.03
C PHE A 57 8.28 -16.27 7.35
N ASP A 58 7.79 -16.87 8.42
CA ASP A 58 7.60 -18.32 8.46
C ASP A 58 6.20 -18.58 7.88
N SER A 59 6.15 -18.91 6.58
CA SER A 59 4.88 -19.16 5.88
C SER A 59 4.07 -20.29 6.49
N GLU A 60 4.72 -21.20 7.20
CA GLU A 60 4.05 -22.31 7.89
C GLU A 60 3.29 -21.83 9.14
N LEU A 61 3.55 -20.61 9.63
CA LEU A 61 2.96 -20.05 10.85
C LEU A 61 2.09 -18.82 10.61
N TYR A 62 2.20 -18.16 9.46
CA TYR A 62 1.42 -16.96 9.20
C TYR A 62 -0.04 -17.29 8.93
N THR A 63 -0.89 -16.82 9.83
CA THR A 63 -2.34 -16.77 9.62
C THR A 63 -2.73 -15.30 9.58
N PRO A 64 -3.17 -14.77 8.42
CA PRO A 64 -3.61 -13.38 8.34
C PRO A 64 -4.79 -13.17 9.32
N PRO A 65 -4.90 -11.99 9.94
CA PRO A 65 -6.02 -11.71 10.83
C PRO A 65 -7.34 -11.84 10.06
N CYS A 66 -8.25 -12.69 10.55
CA CYS A 66 -9.53 -12.98 9.89
C CYS A 66 -10.60 -11.88 10.08
N MET A 67 -10.20 -10.61 10.27
CA MET A 67 -11.09 -9.52 10.64
C MET A 67 -10.67 -8.19 10.00
N GLU A 68 -11.60 -7.24 10.02
CA GLU A 68 -11.36 -5.83 9.68
C GLU A 68 -10.28 -5.22 10.59
N ILE A 69 -9.22 -4.67 10.02
CA ILE A 69 -8.06 -4.17 10.79
C ILE A 69 -7.98 -2.65 10.88
N ALA A 70 -8.82 -1.88 10.18
CA ALA A 70 -8.73 -0.42 10.13
C ALA A 70 -8.66 0.22 11.54
N GLY A 71 -7.66 1.07 11.76
CA GLY A 71 -7.43 1.79 13.02
C GLY A 71 -6.94 0.93 14.19
N SER A 72 -6.80 -0.39 14.02
CA SER A 72 -6.28 -1.29 15.05
C SER A 72 -4.75 -1.26 15.14
N VAL A 73 -4.17 -1.95 16.12
CA VAL A 73 -2.71 -2.18 16.22
C VAL A 73 -2.13 -3.03 15.08
N ARG A 74 -2.99 -3.61 14.22
CA ARG A 74 -2.61 -4.35 13.02
C ARG A 74 -2.72 -3.49 11.76
N ASP A 75 -3.29 -2.29 11.86
CA ASP A 75 -3.32 -1.34 10.75
C ASP A 75 -1.94 -0.69 10.62
N MET A 76 -1.22 -1.11 9.58
CA MET A 76 0.08 -0.58 9.18
C MET A 76 0.09 0.93 8.96
N ALA A 77 -0.96 1.52 8.38
CA ALA A 77 -1.03 2.96 8.19
C ALA A 77 -1.21 3.69 9.53
N ARG A 78 -2.11 3.20 10.40
CA ARG A 78 -2.33 3.77 11.74
C ARG A 78 -1.09 3.63 12.62
N THR A 79 -0.42 2.49 12.57
CA THR A 79 0.74 2.21 13.43
C THR A 79 1.95 3.05 13.04
N ASN A 80 2.16 3.26 11.74
CA ASN A 80 3.31 4.03 11.23
C ASN A 80 3.07 5.54 11.19
N TRP A 81 1.87 6.00 10.83
CA TRP A 81 1.55 7.44 10.67
C TRP A 81 0.69 8.03 11.80
N GLY A 82 0.15 7.20 12.68
CA GLY A 82 -0.71 7.63 13.79
C GLY A 82 -2.10 8.08 13.34
N GLU A 83 -2.88 8.59 14.29
CA GLU A 83 -4.17 9.21 13.96
C GLU A 83 -3.97 10.49 13.13
N PRO A 84 -4.85 10.80 12.16
CA PRO A 84 -6.10 10.11 11.85
C PRO A 84 -5.98 9.02 10.78
N TRP A 85 -4.77 8.61 10.41
CA TRP A 85 -4.53 7.72 9.27
C TRP A 85 -4.90 6.28 9.57
N ARG A 86 -5.38 5.59 8.53
CA ARG A 86 -5.76 4.17 8.55
C ARG A 86 -5.70 3.59 7.14
N LEU A 87 -5.79 2.27 7.05
CA LEU A 87 -6.04 1.56 5.80
C LEU A 87 -7.41 1.95 5.21
N PRO A 88 -7.55 1.96 3.87
CA PRO A 88 -8.85 2.08 3.21
C PRO A 88 -9.69 0.83 3.40
N SER A 89 -10.99 1.00 3.60
CA SER A 89 -11.93 -0.13 3.57
C SER A 89 -12.13 -0.66 2.16
N LYS A 90 -12.67 -1.87 2.07
CA LYS A 90 -13.10 -2.46 0.80
C LYS A 90 -14.11 -1.57 0.07
N GLU A 91 -15.05 -0.99 0.80
CA GLU A 91 -16.07 -0.08 0.26
C GLU A 91 -15.47 1.24 -0.24
N GLU A 92 -14.45 1.77 0.42
CA GLU A 92 -13.74 2.99 -0.01
C GLU A 92 -12.95 2.77 -1.30
N PHE A 93 -12.29 1.62 -1.45
CA PHE A 93 -11.70 1.26 -2.74
C PHE A 93 -12.75 1.05 -3.82
N LYS A 94 -13.87 0.40 -3.49
CA LYS A 94 -14.98 0.26 -4.44
C LYS A 94 -15.50 1.62 -4.89
N GLU A 95 -15.65 2.57 -3.97
CA GLU A 95 -16.03 3.94 -4.30
C GLU A 95 -14.99 4.61 -5.22
N LEU A 96 -13.70 4.45 -4.94
CA LEU A 96 -12.61 4.96 -5.77
C LEU A 96 -12.67 4.39 -7.21
N ILE A 97 -12.92 3.09 -7.36
CA ILE A 97 -13.08 2.45 -8.67
C ILE A 97 -14.29 3.03 -9.41
N ASP A 98 -15.46 3.04 -8.77
CA ASP A 98 -16.73 3.38 -9.42
C ASP A 98 -16.80 4.89 -9.76
N ARG A 99 -16.31 5.75 -8.87
CA ARG A 99 -16.50 7.21 -8.94
C ARG A 99 -15.33 7.98 -9.53
N CYS A 100 -14.23 7.33 -9.88
CA CYS A 100 -13.10 7.96 -10.56
C CYS A 100 -12.93 7.50 -12.01
N LYS A 101 -12.23 8.31 -12.79
CA LYS A 101 -11.66 7.95 -14.09
C LYS A 101 -10.20 7.53 -13.87
N TRP A 102 -9.84 6.37 -14.38
CA TRP A 102 -8.50 5.81 -14.30
C TRP A 102 -7.79 5.99 -15.64
N THR A 103 -6.67 6.72 -15.66
CA THR A 103 -5.86 6.95 -16.87
C THR A 103 -4.45 6.45 -16.64
N TRP A 104 -4.07 5.38 -17.35
CA TRP A 104 -2.71 4.83 -17.25
C TRP A 104 -1.70 5.79 -17.86
N ILE A 105 -0.57 5.98 -17.18
CA ILE A 105 0.58 6.72 -17.68
C ILE A 105 1.84 5.89 -17.53
N ASN A 106 2.71 5.96 -18.53
CA ASN A 106 4.07 5.45 -18.44
C ASN A 106 4.97 6.61 -17.99
N LYS A 107 5.64 6.46 -16.85
CA LYS A 107 6.45 7.52 -16.24
C LYS A 107 7.63 6.91 -15.47
N GLU A 108 8.74 7.63 -15.43
CA GLU A 108 9.86 7.34 -14.51
C GLU A 108 9.59 7.96 -13.13
N PRO A 109 9.88 7.26 -12.02
CA PRO A 109 10.51 5.93 -11.93
C PRO A 109 9.53 4.75 -12.04
N CYS A 110 8.23 5.02 -12.01
CA CYS A 110 7.19 3.99 -11.99
C CYS A 110 5.94 4.43 -12.77
N SER A 111 5.50 3.60 -13.72
CA SER A 111 4.21 3.75 -14.39
C SER A 111 3.06 3.58 -13.39
N GLY A 112 1.84 3.94 -13.77
CA GLY A 112 0.68 3.75 -12.91
C GLY A 112 -0.54 4.55 -13.38
N TYR A 113 -1.50 4.72 -12.47
CA TYR A 113 -2.75 5.40 -12.78
C TYR A 113 -2.81 6.80 -12.20
N ILE A 114 -3.17 7.77 -13.05
CA ILE A 114 -3.83 8.99 -12.58
C ILE A 114 -5.30 8.64 -12.33
N VAL A 115 -5.73 8.77 -11.08
CA VAL A 115 -7.09 8.51 -10.63
C VAL A 115 -7.77 9.85 -10.41
N THR A 116 -8.65 10.25 -11.33
CA THR A 116 -9.34 11.56 -11.30
C THR A 116 -10.79 11.40 -10.86
N SER A 117 -11.19 12.10 -9.80
CA SER A 117 -12.56 12.11 -9.32
C SER A 117 -13.52 12.68 -10.36
N LYS A 118 -14.62 11.96 -10.62
CA LYS A 118 -15.74 12.48 -11.42
C LYS A 118 -16.60 13.50 -10.63
N VAL A 119 -16.38 13.63 -9.32
CA VAL A 119 -17.17 14.50 -8.43
C VAL A 119 -16.62 15.93 -8.45
N ASN A 120 -15.31 16.09 -8.21
CA ASN A 120 -14.69 17.41 -8.08
C ASN A 120 -13.49 17.64 -9.02
N GLY A 121 -13.08 16.65 -9.82
CA GLY A 121 -11.97 16.77 -10.75
C GLY A 121 -10.58 16.69 -10.12
N ASN A 122 -10.46 16.53 -8.81
CA ASN A 122 -9.17 16.32 -8.14
C ASN A 122 -8.61 14.92 -8.48
N SER A 123 -7.29 14.78 -8.36
CA SER A 123 -6.59 13.55 -8.74
C SER A 123 -5.54 13.12 -7.74
N ILE A 124 -5.32 11.81 -7.66
CA ILE A 124 -4.13 11.19 -7.06
C ILE A 124 -3.40 10.32 -8.11
N PHE A 125 -2.14 10.00 -7.84
CA PHE A 125 -1.39 9.01 -8.60
C PHE A 125 -1.21 7.74 -7.75
N LEU A 126 -1.52 6.59 -8.35
CA LEU A 126 -1.24 5.28 -7.77
C LEU A 126 -0.17 4.59 -8.62
N PRO A 127 1.07 4.42 -8.11
CA PRO A 127 2.12 3.74 -8.84
C PRO A 127 1.80 2.26 -9.00
N ALA A 128 2.19 1.69 -10.14
CA ALA A 128 2.24 0.26 -10.39
C ALA A 128 3.43 -0.33 -9.63
N ALA A 129 3.33 -0.34 -8.31
CA ALA A 129 4.42 -0.71 -7.41
C ALA A 129 4.75 -2.21 -7.41
N GLY A 130 4.01 -3.04 -8.16
CA GLY A 130 4.18 -4.48 -8.15
C GLY A 130 3.75 -5.10 -6.81
N TYR A 131 4.38 -6.22 -6.47
CA TYR A 131 4.27 -6.86 -5.17
C TYR A 131 5.58 -7.55 -4.80
N LYS A 132 5.74 -7.86 -3.52
CA LYS A 132 6.92 -8.52 -2.98
C LYS A 132 6.58 -9.88 -2.39
N TRP A 133 7.42 -10.88 -2.63
CA TRP A 133 7.35 -12.14 -1.89
C TRP A 133 8.58 -12.30 -1.01
N TRP A 134 8.36 -12.79 0.21
CA TRP A 134 9.41 -13.00 1.21
C TRP A 134 9.69 -14.46 1.53
N ALA A 135 8.90 -15.40 0.99
CA ALA A 135 9.11 -16.83 1.17
C ALA A 135 9.67 -17.48 -0.10
N PRO A 136 10.55 -18.48 0.02
CA PRO A 136 10.98 -19.31 -1.10
C PRO A 136 9.78 -20.05 -1.68
N PHE A 137 9.61 -19.97 -3.00
CA PHE A 137 8.61 -20.72 -3.75
C PHE A 137 9.16 -22.09 -4.19
N ASP A 138 8.27 -22.96 -4.66
CA ASP A 138 8.62 -24.28 -5.20
C ASP A 138 9.58 -24.13 -6.39
N GLY A 139 10.87 -24.43 -6.15
CA GLY A 139 11.97 -24.17 -7.09
C GLY A 139 13.15 -23.39 -6.52
N CYS A 140 13.03 -22.84 -5.31
CA CYS A 140 14.16 -22.25 -4.58
C CYS A 140 15.06 -23.37 -4.02
N GLU A 141 16.35 -23.36 -4.38
CA GLU A 141 17.30 -24.41 -3.97
C GLU A 141 17.66 -24.37 -2.48
N SER A 142 17.54 -23.21 -1.82
CA SER A 142 17.71 -23.07 -0.37
C SER A 142 17.07 -21.77 0.16
N ALA A 143 16.56 -21.79 1.40
CA ALA A 143 16.07 -20.58 2.08
C ALA A 143 17.20 -19.59 2.42
N GLU A 144 18.45 -20.07 2.47
CA GLU A 144 19.64 -19.27 2.79
C GLU A 144 20.08 -18.37 1.62
N ASP A 145 19.70 -18.74 0.39
CA ASP A 145 19.98 -18.00 -0.85
C ASP A 145 18.80 -17.14 -1.33
N PHE A 146 17.67 -17.16 -0.62
CA PHE A 146 16.46 -16.45 -1.03
C PHE A 146 16.63 -14.93 -0.84
N THR A 147 16.49 -14.19 -1.94
CA THR A 147 16.36 -12.73 -1.91
C THR A 147 14.89 -12.38 -2.15
N PRO A 148 14.25 -11.55 -1.30
CA PRO A 148 12.89 -11.12 -1.54
C PRO A 148 12.74 -10.50 -2.93
N GLN A 149 11.84 -11.06 -3.74
CA GLN A 149 11.68 -10.69 -5.14
C GLN A 149 10.57 -9.67 -5.28
N LEU A 150 10.85 -8.60 -6.02
CA LEU A 150 9.87 -7.61 -6.45
C LEU A 150 9.43 -7.98 -7.86
N GLU A 151 8.15 -8.27 -8.02
CA GLU A 151 7.53 -8.66 -9.28
C GLU A 151 6.58 -7.59 -9.77
N ASP A 152 6.38 -7.54 -11.09
CA ASP A 152 5.43 -6.65 -11.78
C ASP A 152 5.59 -5.14 -11.49
N PHE A 153 6.79 -4.73 -11.07
CA PHE A 153 7.12 -3.32 -10.87
C PHE A 153 7.02 -2.56 -12.19
N GLY A 154 6.19 -1.52 -12.20
CA GLY A 154 5.88 -0.71 -13.37
C GLY A 154 4.78 -1.29 -14.28
N SER A 155 4.23 -2.48 -13.97
CA SER A 155 3.16 -3.11 -14.76
C SER A 155 1.88 -3.39 -13.97
N ALA A 156 1.98 -3.69 -12.67
CA ALA A 156 0.82 -3.94 -11.80
C ALA A 156 0.89 -3.12 -10.51
N GLY A 157 -0.25 -2.81 -9.91
CA GLY A 157 -0.34 -2.20 -8.59
C GLY A 157 -1.21 -3.02 -7.65
N ASN A 158 -0.72 -3.26 -6.44
CA ASN A 158 -1.38 -4.07 -5.44
C ASN A 158 -1.43 -3.30 -4.12
N TYR A 159 -2.64 -3.13 -3.59
CA TYR A 159 -2.88 -2.26 -2.44
C TYR A 159 -3.81 -2.94 -1.43
N TRP A 160 -3.34 -3.11 -0.20
CA TRP A 160 -4.18 -3.66 0.85
C TRP A 160 -5.36 -2.75 1.19
N SER A 161 -6.55 -3.33 1.24
CA SER A 161 -7.65 -2.77 2.03
C SER A 161 -7.46 -3.18 3.50
N SER A 162 -8.36 -2.75 4.37
CA SER A 162 -8.41 -3.18 5.77
C SER A 162 -9.26 -4.44 6.00
N ALA A 163 -9.92 -4.95 4.96
CA ALA A 163 -10.87 -6.06 5.07
C ALA A 163 -10.18 -7.42 4.87
N ALA A 164 -10.56 -8.39 5.69
CA ALA A 164 -10.23 -9.81 5.50
C ALA A 164 -11.47 -10.70 5.68
N ASN A 165 -11.48 -11.80 4.93
CA ASN A 165 -12.52 -12.82 4.97
C ASN A 165 -11.89 -14.21 5.14
N GLY A 166 -11.89 -14.70 6.38
CA GLY A 166 -11.17 -15.93 6.72
C GLY A 166 -9.66 -15.72 6.57
N CYS A 167 -8.98 -16.60 5.82
CA CYS A 167 -7.55 -16.51 5.58
C CYS A 167 -7.16 -15.66 4.35
N HIS A 168 -8.11 -14.95 3.72
CA HIS A 168 -7.85 -14.07 2.59
C HIS A 168 -8.06 -12.61 2.99
N ALA A 169 -7.20 -11.74 2.49
CA ALA A 169 -7.30 -10.30 2.63
C ALA A 169 -7.75 -9.67 1.31
N CYS A 170 -8.54 -8.60 1.40
CA CYS A 170 -9.01 -7.90 0.23
C CYS A 170 -8.00 -6.82 -0.20
N ALA A 171 -7.69 -6.80 -1.49
CA ALA A 171 -6.78 -5.82 -2.09
C ALA A 171 -7.41 -5.17 -3.33
N LEU A 172 -7.05 -3.91 -3.57
CA LEU A 172 -7.18 -3.28 -4.87
C LEU A 172 -6.00 -3.75 -5.74
N ILE A 173 -6.32 -4.35 -6.88
CA ILE A 173 -5.34 -4.82 -7.87
C ILE A 173 -5.63 -4.12 -9.19
N PHE A 174 -4.58 -3.71 -9.88
CA PHE A 174 -4.70 -3.15 -11.22
C PHE A 174 -3.52 -3.49 -12.13
N GLU A 175 -3.81 -3.53 -13.42
CA GLU A 175 -2.86 -3.57 -14.54
C GLU A 175 -3.31 -2.57 -15.61
N VAL A 176 -2.63 -2.53 -16.75
CA VAL A 176 -3.09 -1.75 -17.90
C VAL A 176 -4.50 -2.21 -18.31
N ALA A 177 -5.46 -1.29 -18.31
CA ALA A 177 -6.87 -1.49 -18.66
C ALA A 177 -7.73 -2.33 -17.68
N GLU A 178 -7.17 -2.82 -16.57
CA GLU A 178 -7.92 -3.54 -15.53
C GLU A 178 -7.70 -2.91 -14.15
N VAL A 179 -8.80 -2.74 -13.41
CA VAL A 179 -8.79 -2.34 -12.00
C VAL A 179 -9.94 -3.06 -11.29
N CYS A 180 -9.63 -3.79 -10.22
CA CYS A 180 -10.62 -4.58 -9.50
C CYS A 180 -10.26 -4.74 -8.02
N LEU A 181 -11.22 -5.24 -7.25
CA LEU A 181 -10.99 -5.76 -5.92
C LEU A 181 -10.85 -7.28 -6.01
N SER A 182 -9.84 -7.82 -5.34
CA SER A 182 -9.58 -9.25 -5.26
C SER A 182 -9.40 -9.67 -3.79
N GLU A 183 -9.58 -10.96 -3.52
CA GLU A 183 -9.25 -11.60 -2.24
C GLU A 183 -7.99 -12.46 -2.48
N THR A 184 -6.93 -12.23 -1.71
CA THR A 184 -5.64 -12.91 -1.88
C THR A 184 -5.13 -13.45 -0.55
N GLY A 185 -4.11 -14.31 -0.59
CA GLY A 185 -3.34 -14.64 0.61
C GLY A 185 -2.74 -13.36 1.20
N GLY A 186 -2.70 -13.25 2.53
CA GLY A 186 -2.15 -12.08 3.21
C GLY A 186 -0.62 -12.02 3.25
N ASP A 187 0.04 -13.04 2.71
CA ASP A 187 1.48 -13.28 2.74
C ASP A 187 2.28 -12.51 1.70
N SER A 188 1.60 -11.98 0.68
CA SER A 188 2.20 -11.08 -0.29
C SER A 188 2.46 -9.70 0.31
N GLY A 189 3.57 -9.10 -0.07
CA GLY A 189 3.91 -7.73 0.24
C GLY A 189 3.26 -6.78 -0.73
N PHE A 190 2.20 -6.09 -0.29
CA PHE A 190 1.53 -5.05 -1.09
C PHE A 190 1.79 -3.66 -0.51
N SER A 191 1.63 -2.65 -1.37
CA SER A 191 1.72 -1.25 -0.98
C SER A 191 0.50 -0.84 -0.18
N VAL A 192 0.63 0.28 0.53
CA VAL A 192 -0.46 0.86 1.33
C VAL A 192 -0.65 2.31 0.92
N ARG A 193 -1.89 2.67 0.63
CA ARG A 193 -2.29 4.05 0.38
C ARG A 193 -3.20 4.53 1.52
N PRO A 194 -2.66 5.21 2.55
CA PRO A 194 -3.44 5.61 3.71
C PRO A 194 -4.60 6.54 3.37
N VAL A 195 -5.67 6.46 4.16
CA VAL A 195 -6.80 7.38 4.12
C VAL A 195 -7.09 7.94 5.51
N LYS A 196 -7.86 9.01 5.55
CA LYS A 196 -8.43 9.59 6.77
C LYS A 196 -9.86 10.07 6.53
N ASP A 197 -10.65 10.09 7.60
CA ASP A 197 -12.04 10.50 7.53
C ASP A 197 -12.20 11.98 7.17
N SER A 198 -13.30 12.28 6.49
CA SER A 198 -13.75 13.64 6.24
C SER A 198 -14.36 14.20 7.52
N VAL A 199 -13.65 15.13 8.18
CA VAL A 199 -14.19 15.95 9.27
C VAL A 199 -15.35 16.81 8.80
#